data_AF-A0A6B3IHU1-F1
#
_entry.id   AF-A0A6B3IHU1-F1
#
_cell.length_a   1.000
_cell.length_b   1.000
_cell.length_c   1.000
_cell.angle_alpha   90.00
_cell.angle_beta   90.00
_cell.angle_gamma   90.00
#
_symmetry.space_group_name_H-M   'P 1'
#
loop_
_entity.id
_entity.type
_entity.pdbx_description
1 polymer ?
#
loop_
_entity_poly.entity_id
_entity_poly.type
_entity_poly.pdbx_seq_one_letter_code
_entity_poly.pdbx_strand_id
1 'polypeptide(L)' 'DDALAAAARGAVGDLASVSMAGPGTVELAPYGVDKGTGIAAAAELLGIGAEGTVAFGDMPNDLPMFRRSGHRVAMGN' A
#
# COMPACT_ATOMS: atom_id res chain seq x y z
N ASP A 1 -4.61 16.04 5.59
CA ASP A 1 -4.08 16.06 6.96
C ASP A 1 -3.78 14.62 7.37
N ASP A 2 -2.55 14.35 7.79
CA ASP A 2 -2.03 13.04 8.18
C ASP A 2 -2.07 12.80 9.70
N ALA A 3 -2.65 13.73 10.47
CA ALA A 3 -2.78 13.65 11.92
C ALA A 3 -3.41 12.34 12.41
N LEU A 4 -4.46 11.83 11.74
CA LEU A 4 -5.09 10.55 12.12
C LEU A 4 -4.13 9.37 11.90
N ALA A 5 -3.38 9.34 10.79
CA ALA A 5 -2.39 8.29 10.54
C ALA A 5 -1.23 8.38 11.54
N ALA A 6 -0.79 9.58 11.91
CA ALA A 6 0.21 9.77 12.95
C ALA A 6 -0.27 9.27 14.32
N ALA A 7 -1.49 9.63 14.72
CA ALA A 7 -2.08 9.18 15.98
C ALA A 7 -2.26 7.66 16.01
N ALA A 8 -2.75 7.07 14.92
CA ALA A 8 -2.90 5.62 14.80
C ALA A 8 -1.56 4.88 14.88
N ARG A 9 -0.51 5.37 14.18
CA ARG A 9 0.85 4.80 14.30
C ARG A 9 1.38 4.86 15.73
N GLY A 10 1.18 5.98 16.42
CA GLY A 10 1.56 6.14 17.82
C GLY A 10 0.82 5.18 18.75
N ALA A 11 -0.45 4.89 18.47
CA ALA A 11 -1.27 3.98 19.28
C ALA A 11 -0.93 2.49 19.09
N VAL A 12 -0.61 2.07 17.87
CA VAL A 12 -0.39 0.64 17.56
C VAL A 12 1.07 0.21 17.58
N GLY A 13 2.02 1.14 17.38
CA GLY A 13 3.45 0.80 17.30
C GLY A 13 3.72 -0.30 16.29
N ASP A 14 4.45 -1.34 16.70
CA ASP A 14 4.79 -2.48 15.84
C ASP A 14 3.73 -3.60 15.82
N LEU A 15 2.53 -3.36 16.35
CA LEU A 15 1.43 -4.34 16.29
C LEU A 15 0.76 -4.38 14.92
N ALA A 16 0.77 -3.26 14.18
CA ALA A 16 0.09 -3.13 12.90
C ALA A 16 0.77 -2.10 11.99
N SER A 17 0.70 -2.32 10.68
CA SER A 17 1.00 -1.31 9.67
C SER A 17 -0.17 -0.35 9.53
N VAL A 18 0.10 0.96 9.50
CA VAL A 18 -0.92 2.00 9.31
C VAL A 18 -0.69 2.76 8.01
N SER A 19 -1.68 2.75 7.14
CA SER A 19 -1.68 3.50 5.88
C SER A 19 -2.81 4.54 5.85
N MET A 20 -2.59 5.67 5.17
CA MET A 20 -3.64 6.66 4.91
C MET A 20 -4.46 6.19 3.71
N ALA A 21 -5.76 5.99 3.90
CA ALA A 21 -6.66 5.41 2.90
C ALA A 21 -7.73 6.39 2.39
N GLY A 22 -7.74 7.63 2.89
CA GLY A 22 -8.63 8.69 2.43
C GLY A 22 -8.71 9.82 3.45
N PRO A 23 -9.38 10.94 3.11
CA PRO A 23 -9.67 11.98 4.09
C PRO A 23 -10.36 11.40 5.33
N GLY A 24 -9.68 11.48 6.49
CA GLY A 24 -10.21 11.00 7.76
C GLY A 24 -10.25 9.46 7.91
N THR A 25 -9.56 8.71 7.05
CA THR A 25 -9.60 7.23 7.06
C THR A 25 -8.20 6.63 7.05
N VAL A 26 -7.95 5.68 7.96
CA VAL A 26 -6.72 4.88 8.00
C VAL A 26 -7.05 3.40 7.88
N GLU A 27 -6.17 2.64 7.24
CA GLU A 27 -6.22 1.19 7.20
C GLU A 27 -5.16 0.61 8.14
N LEU A 28 -5.55 -0.44 8.87
CA LEU A 28 -4.65 -1.22 9.71
C LEU A 28 -4.52 -2.62 9.10
N ALA A 29 -3.27 -3.05 8.90
CA ALA A 29 -2.93 -4.39 8.44
C ALA A 29 -1.93 -5.04 9.42
N PRO A 30 -1.70 -6.36 9.38
CA PRO A 30 -0.62 -6.96 10.16
C PRO A 30 0.70 -6.22 9.94
N TYR A 31 1.54 -6.19 10.96
CA TYR A 31 2.81 -5.46 10.88
C TYR A 31 3.65 -5.91 9.68
N GLY A 32 4.13 -4.94 8.89
CA GLY A 32 4.87 -5.18 7.65
C GLY A 32 4.01 -5.48 6.42
N VAL A 33 2.67 -5.58 6.54
CA VAL A 33 1.75 -5.80 5.41
C VAL A 33 1.27 -4.48 4.82
N ASP A 34 1.29 -4.39 3.50
CA ASP A 34 0.79 -3.28 2.69
C ASP A 34 0.31 -3.74 1.30
N LYS A 35 -0.19 -2.83 0.46
CA LYS A 35 -0.64 -3.19 -0.90
C LYS A 35 0.47 -3.81 -1.76
N GLY A 36 1.74 -3.44 -1.54
CA GLY A 36 2.89 -4.02 -2.21
C GLY A 36 3.14 -5.48 -1.84
N THR A 37 2.88 -5.86 -0.58
CA THR A 37 2.93 -7.27 -0.16
C THR A 37 1.90 -8.12 -0.91
N GLY A 38 0.71 -7.58 -1.16
CA GLY A 38 -0.33 -8.24 -1.96
C GLY A 38 0.08 -8.47 -3.42
N ILE A 39 0.68 -7.47 -4.07
CA ILE A 39 1.21 -7.63 -5.43
C ILE A 39 2.32 -8.67 -5.49
N ALA A 40 3.25 -8.67 -4.53
CA ALA A 40 4.33 -9.64 -4.49
C ALA A 40 3.79 -11.08 -4.38
N ALA A 41 2.81 -11.30 -3.49
CA ALA A 41 2.17 -12.61 -3.34
C ALA A 41 1.40 -13.04 -4.61
N ALA A 42 0.66 -12.12 -5.24
CA ALA A 42 -0.06 -12.42 -6.48
C ALA A 42 0.89 -12.74 -7.65
N ALA A 43 1.99 -11.99 -7.79
CA ALA A 43 2.99 -12.21 -8.82
C ALA A 43 3.65 -13.59 -8.68
N GLU A 44 3.99 -13.99 -7.44
CA GLU A 44 4.53 -15.31 -7.13
C GLU A 44 3.54 -16.43 -7.50
N LEU A 45 2.28 -16.31 -7.09
CA LEU A 45 1.22 -17.29 -7.40
C LEU A 45 0.99 -17.47 -8.91
N LEU A 46 1.19 -16.41 -9.69
CA LEU A 46 1.01 -16.39 -11.13
C LEU A 46 2.29 -16.71 -11.91
N GLY A 47 3.44 -16.85 -11.24
CA GLY A 47 4.72 -17.09 -11.90
C GLY A 47 5.18 -15.94 -12.81
N ILE A 48 4.79 -14.70 -12.49
CA ILE A 48 5.15 -13.50 -13.27
C ILE A 48 6.13 -12.63 -12.50
N GLY A 49 7.07 -11.99 -13.22
CA GLY A 49 7.90 -10.94 -12.65
C GLY A 49 7.16 -9.59 -12.57
N ALA A 50 7.77 -8.62 -11.91
CA ALA A 50 7.19 -7.28 -11.75
C ALA A 50 6.91 -6.61 -13.10
N GLU A 51 7.74 -6.86 -14.12
CA GLU A 51 7.59 -6.40 -15.49
C GLU A 51 6.26 -6.83 -16.14
N GLY A 52 5.66 -7.92 -15.66
CA GLY A 52 4.34 -8.41 -16.10
C GLY A 52 3.15 -7.76 -15.41
N THR A 53 3.36 -6.74 -14.59
CA THR A 53 2.30 -6.12 -13.76
C THR A 53 2.07 -4.65 -14.10
N VAL A 54 0.82 -4.22 -13.97
CA VAL A 54 0.41 -2.81 -14.00
C VAL A 54 -0.37 -2.48 -12.73
N ALA A 55 0.01 -1.39 -12.07
CA ALA A 55 -0.66 -0.88 -10.89
C ALA A 55 -1.27 0.50 -11.15
N PHE A 56 -2.48 0.71 -10.65
CA PHE A 56 -3.22 1.98 -10.70
C PHE A 56 -3.45 2.45 -9.27
N GLY A 57 -3.19 3.73 -8.99
CA GLY A 57 -3.33 4.28 -7.64
C GLY A 57 -3.40 5.79 -7.61
N ASP A 58 -3.98 6.32 -6.56
CA ASP A 58 -4.29 7.73 -6.36
C ASP A 58 -3.88 8.25 -4.97
N MET A 59 -3.55 7.34 -4.05
CA MET A 59 -3.34 7.64 -2.64
C MET A 59 -1.96 7.19 -2.15
N PRO A 60 -1.45 7.75 -1.03
CA PRO A 60 -0.16 7.36 -0.48
C PRO A 60 -0.03 5.86 -0.13
N ASN A 61 -1.13 5.17 0.17
CA ASN A 61 -1.13 3.72 0.41
C ASN A 61 -0.86 2.87 -0.85
N ASP A 62 -0.85 3.47 -2.05
CA ASP A 62 -0.49 2.82 -3.31
C ASP A 62 1.01 2.83 -3.60
N LEU A 63 1.80 3.65 -2.91
CA LEU A 63 3.24 3.74 -3.14
C LEU A 63 3.97 2.40 -2.96
N PRO A 64 3.67 1.57 -1.94
CA PRO A 64 4.29 0.25 -1.84
C PRO A 64 3.93 -0.68 -3.00
N MET A 65 2.70 -0.61 -3.49
CA MET A 65 2.24 -1.33 -4.70
C MET A 65 3.04 -0.88 -5.92
N PHE A 66 3.18 0.44 -6.13
CA PHE A 66 3.97 0.99 -7.23
C PHE A 66 5.42 0.51 -7.21
N ARG A 67 6.07 0.45 -6.04
CA ARG A 67 7.45 -0.05 -5.93
C ARG A 67 7.62 -1.51 -6.39
N ARG A 68 6.53 -2.29 -6.41
CA ARG A 68 6.50 -3.71 -6.78
C ARG A 68 5.99 -3.96 -8.20
N SER A 69 5.62 -2.93 -8.95
CA SER A 69 5.02 -3.07 -10.28
C SER A 69 5.90 -2.54 -11.41
N GLY A 70 5.84 -3.21 -12.56
CA GLY A 70 6.59 -2.86 -13.77
C GLY A 70 6.05 -1.59 -14.44
N HIS A 71 4.73 -1.47 -14.54
CA HIS A 71 4.07 -0.24 -14.97
C HIS A 71 3.20 0.36 -13.86
N ARG A 72 3.19 1.68 -13.77
CA ARG A 72 2.56 2.44 -12.68
C ARG A 72 1.78 3.60 -13.25
N VAL A 73 0.51 3.69 -12.90
CA VAL A 73 -0.39 4.75 -13.34
C VAL A 73 -0.87 5.50 -12.11
N ALA A 74 -0.41 6.74 -11.96
CA ALA A 74 -0.97 7.68 -11.00
C ALA A 74 -2.24 8.27 -11.60
N MET A 75 -3.35 8.17 -10.88
CA MET A 75 -4.65 8.70 -11.32
C MET A 75 -4.63 10.24 -11.25
N GLY A 76 -5.42 10.90 -12.12
CA GLY A 76 -5.43 12.36 -12.28
C GLY A 76 -6.53 13.10 -11.51
N ASN A 77 -7.11 12.47 -10.49
CA ASN A 77 -8.18 13.00 -9.64
C ASN A 77 -7.69 13.97 -8.56
#